data_AF-A0A9D2RX13-F1
#
_entry.id   AF-A0A9D2RX13-F1
#
_cell.length_a   1.000
_cell.length_b   1.000
_cell.length_c   1.000
_cell.angle_alpha   90.00
_cell.angle_beta   90.00
_cell.angle_gamma   90.00
#
_symmetry.space_group_name_H-M   'P 1'
#
loop_
_entity.id
_entity.type
_entity.pdbx_description
1 polymer ?
#
loop_
_entity_poly.entity_id
_entity_poly.type
_entity_poly.pdbx_seq_one_letter_code
_entity_poly.pdbx_strand_id
1 'polypeptide(L)'
;MQRTHKDTLFRFIFRDKKNLLQLYNALNGSDHQDENSLLLTTLENVIYLGYKNDVSFLLDCTLFLAEHQTTVNPNMPLRGVLYFARLYQDFIVQREWDLYSSSLIPLPCPQYVVFYNGTASQPERQILSLSDAFRKMSPDGEIPFPPALECKALVLNINYGQNRALMEKCRPLWEYSYFIHNIREKLKAGYAPEKAVDLAVTHCLQEGILKDLLKKHRKEVVGMFLEEYDRELHEKTLRQEGWAEGLSTGRKEWRELTRLLLEDGRLDDLRRSTKDTKFEQQLMKEYNIE
;
A
#
# COMPACT_ATOMS: atom_id res chain seq x y z
N MET A 1 22.56 8.99 13.14
CA MET A 1 22.10 7.59 13.06
C MET A 1 21.72 7.31 11.61
N GLN A 2 22.57 6.62 10.84
CA GLN A 2 22.22 6.16 9.49
C GLN A 2 21.13 5.10 9.63
N ARG A 3 19.88 5.44 9.30
CA ARG A 3 18.82 4.44 9.12
C ARG A 3 19.04 3.80 7.76
N THR A 4 19.70 2.65 7.73
CA THR A 4 19.74 1.75 6.57
C THR A 4 18.31 1.25 6.33
N HIS A 5 17.59 1.94 5.44
CA HIS A 5 16.29 1.49 4.96
C HIS A 5 16.47 0.14 4.26
N LYS A 6 15.91 -0.93 4.83
CA LYS A 6 15.97 -2.28 4.26
C LYS A 6 14.93 -2.43 3.14
N ASP A 7 15.25 -3.20 2.11
CA ASP A 7 14.35 -3.45 0.97
C ASP A 7 13.36 -4.58 1.30
N THR A 8 12.15 -4.53 0.74
CA THR A 8 11.22 -5.66 0.77
C THR A 8 11.64 -6.76 -0.18
N LEU A 9 11.20 -8.01 0.04
CA LEU A 9 11.51 -9.12 -0.86
C LEU A 9 11.01 -8.85 -2.30
N PHE A 10 9.82 -8.26 -2.43
CA PHE A 10 9.27 -7.88 -3.74
C PHE A 10 10.22 -6.94 -4.49
N ARG A 11 10.66 -5.86 -3.82
CA ARG A 11 11.57 -4.90 -4.40
C ARG A 11 12.94 -5.51 -4.69
N PHE A 12 13.41 -6.43 -3.83
CA PHE A 12 14.66 -7.14 -4.04
C PHE A 12 14.63 -7.99 -5.33
N ILE A 13 13.51 -8.66 -5.61
CA ILE A 13 13.30 -9.44 -6.86
C ILE A 13 13.24 -8.51 -8.08
N PHE A 14 12.50 -7.41 -8.00
CA PHE A 14 12.25 -6.50 -9.13
C PHE A 14 13.26 -5.35 -9.27
N ARG A 15 14.33 -5.35 -8.46
CA ARG A 15 15.52 -4.52 -8.70
C ARG A 15 16.35 -5.05 -9.87
N ASP A 16 16.23 -6.35 -10.15
CA ASP A 16 16.78 -6.95 -11.36
C ASP A 16 16.02 -6.45 -12.60
N LYS A 17 16.76 -5.84 -13.55
CA LYS A 17 16.16 -5.20 -14.73
C LYS A 17 15.41 -6.19 -15.61
N LYS A 18 15.86 -7.44 -15.71
CA LYS A 18 15.20 -8.50 -16.47
C LYS A 18 13.83 -8.82 -15.88
N ASN A 19 13.78 -9.00 -14.56
CA ASN A 19 12.52 -9.26 -13.85
C ASN A 19 11.55 -8.08 -14.00
N LEU A 20 12.06 -6.85 -13.91
CA LEU A 20 11.27 -5.63 -14.07
C LEU A 20 10.71 -5.45 -15.48
N LEU A 21 11.53 -5.73 -16.51
CA LEU A 21 11.10 -5.70 -17.92
C LEU A 21 10.01 -6.75 -18.18
N GLN A 22 10.20 -7.96 -17.67
CA GLN A 22 9.19 -9.01 -17.80
C GLN A 22 7.88 -8.63 -17.13
N LEU A 23 7.92 -7.96 -15.96
CA LEU A 23 6.73 -7.45 -15.30
C LEU A 23 6.02 -6.39 -16.15
N TYR A 24 6.77 -5.43 -16.72
CA TYR A 24 6.22 -4.41 -17.60
C TYR A 24 5.55 -5.02 -18.84
N ASN A 25 6.25 -5.93 -19.53
CA ASN A 25 5.73 -6.63 -20.70
C ASN A 25 4.43 -7.39 -20.37
N ALA A 26 4.41 -8.08 -19.23
CA ALA A 26 3.24 -8.84 -18.79
C ALA A 26 2.02 -7.94 -18.51
N LEU A 27 2.22 -6.75 -17.94
CA LEU A 27 1.16 -5.78 -17.65
C LEU A 27 0.63 -5.08 -18.89
N ASN A 28 1.53 -4.69 -19.81
CA ASN A 28 1.20 -3.85 -20.95
C ASN A 28 0.97 -4.64 -22.25
N GLY A 29 1.20 -5.96 -22.22
CA GLY A 29 1.10 -6.81 -23.41
C GLY A 29 2.16 -6.49 -24.47
N SER A 30 3.27 -5.88 -24.06
CA SER A 30 4.42 -5.60 -24.91
C SER A 30 5.47 -6.73 -24.85
N ASP A 31 6.51 -6.61 -25.68
CA ASP A 31 7.55 -7.63 -25.82
C ASP A 31 8.95 -6.98 -25.94
N HIS A 32 9.25 -6.07 -25.03
CA HIS A 32 10.59 -5.46 -24.97
C HIS A 32 11.63 -6.51 -24.56
N GLN A 33 12.75 -6.54 -25.28
CA GLN A 33 13.85 -7.51 -25.04
C GLN A 33 15.10 -6.86 -24.45
N ASP A 34 15.30 -5.56 -24.63
CA ASP A 34 16.48 -4.85 -24.14
C ASP A 34 16.24 -4.25 -22.75
N GLU A 35 16.83 -4.86 -21.74
CA GLU A 35 16.80 -4.40 -20.35
C GLU A 35 17.45 -3.02 -20.15
N ASN A 36 18.34 -2.58 -21.06
CA ASN A 36 18.99 -1.28 -20.98
C ASN A 36 18.08 -0.13 -21.42
N SER A 37 16.98 -0.43 -22.11
CA SER A 37 15.94 0.55 -22.44
C SER A 37 15.22 1.09 -21.20
N LEU A 38 15.28 0.37 -20.08
CA LEU A 38 14.77 0.82 -18.79
C LEU A 38 15.64 1.95 -18.23
N LEU A 39 15.14 3.18 -18.38
CA LEU A 39 15.68 4.34 -17.68
C LEU A 39 15.11 4.33 -16.26
N LEU A 40 15.85 3.71 -15.35
CA LEU A 40 15.49 3.65 -13.93
C LEU A 40 15.51 5.07 -13.35
N THR A 41 14.32 5.62 -13.11
CA THR A 41 14.12 6.87 -12.37
C THR A 41 13.77 6.51 -10.94
N THR A 42 14.74 6.05 -10.17
CA THR A 42 14.46 5.66 -8.78
C THR A 42 14.07 6.90 -7.97
N LEU A 43 12.89 6.85 -7.33
CA LEU A 43 12.50 7.75 -6.24
C LEU A 43 13.41 7.48 -5.02
N GLU A 44 14.71 7.76 -5.11
CA GLU A 44 15.64 7.44 -4.02
C GLU A 44 15.36 8.26 -2.75
N ASN A 45 14.56 9.33 -2.87
CA ASN A 45 14.33 10.35 -1.84
C ASN A 45 12.88 10.56 -1.39
N VAL A 46 11.90 9.71 -1.75
CA VAL A 46 10.53 9.88 -1.25
C VAL A 46 10.35 9.21 0.11
N ILE A 47 10.70 9.96 1.15
CA ILE A 47 10.50 9.59 2.55
C ILE A 47 9.03 9.81 2.90
N TYR A 48 8.21 8.77 2.75
CA TYR A 48 7.00 8.60 3.57
C TYR A 48 7.22 7.38 4.46
N LEU A 49 7.84 7.62 5.62
CA LEU A 49 7.94 6.73 6.79
C LEU A 49 7.99 5.21 6.52
N GLY A 50 9.19 4.62 6.61
CA GLY A 50 9.34 3.19 6.93
C GLY A 50 10.30 2.41 6.03
N TYR A 51 9.86 2.04 4.83
CA TYR A 51 10.53 1.10 3.92
C TYR A 51 10.31 1.52 2.46
N LYS A 52 11.22 1.17 1.55
CA LYS A 52 11.02 1.37 0.12
C LYS A 52 10.22 0.18 -0.44
N ASN A 53 8.93 0.38 -0.72
CA ASN A 53 8.05 -0.66 -1.29
C ASN A 53 7.80 -0.45 -2.78
N ASP A 54 8.32 0.64 -3.31
CA ASP A 54 8.04 1.19 -4.61
C ASP A 54 9.23 1.07 -5.55
N VAL A 55 8.91 0.92 -6.84
CA VAL A 55 9.83 0.89 -7.97
C VAL A 55 9.24 1.79 -9.06
N SER A 56 10.06 2.69 -9.59
CA SER A 56 9.70 3.57 -10.71
C SER A 56 10.73 3.53 -11.82
N PHE A 57 10.27 3.58 -13.07
CA PHE A 57 11.12 3.65 -14.25
C PHE A 57 10.38 4.26 -15.44
N LEU A 58 11.14 4.69 -16.44
CA LEU A 58 10.65 5.19 -17.71
C LEU A 58 10.94 4.16 -18.81
N LEU A 59 9.90 3.79 -19.58
CA LEU A 59 10.01 2.96 -20.78
C LEU A 59 8.97 3.41 -21.81
N ASP A 60 9.36 3.59 -23.08
CA ASP A 60 8.45 3.98 -24.17
C ASP A 60 7.53 5.17 -23.84
N CYS A 61 8.13 6.23 -23.29
CA CYS A 61 7.40 7.43 -22.83
C CYS A 61 6.33 7.15 -21.75
N THR A 62 6.37 5.98 -21.11
CA THR A 62 5.51 5.61 -19.98
C THR A 62 6.32 5.73 -18.69
N LEU A 63 5.88 6.61 -17.80
CA LEU A 63 6.41 6.73 -16.45
C LEU A 63 5.68 5.70 -15.57
N PHE A 64 6.28 4.53 -15.43
CA PHE A 64 5.72 3.42 -14.69
C PHE A 64 6.11 3.51 -13.21
N LEU A 65 5.11 3.39 -12.34
CA LEU A 65 5.27 3.33 -10.90
C LEU A 65 4.56 2.08 -10.37
N ALA A 66 5.29 1.24 -9.67
CA ALA A 66 4.77 0.06 -8.99
C ALA A 66 5.01 0.16 -7.49
N GLU A 67 4.00 -0.17 -6.69
CA GLU A 67 4.15 -0.28 -5.23
C GLU A 67 3.60 -1.61 -4.72
N HIS A 68 4.35 -2.29 -3.85
CA HIS A 68 3.89 -3.51 -3.19
C HIS A 68 3.25 -3.20 -1.84
N GLN A 69 2.10 -3.80 -1.56
CA GLN A 69 1.32 -3.58 -0.33
C GLN A 69 0.83 -4.90 0.27
N THR A 70 1.02 -5.07 1.57
CA THR A 70 0.41 -6.18 2.35
C THR A 70 -0.84 -5.74 3.10
N THR A 71 -1.12 -4.44 3.16
CA THR A 71 -2.30 -3.86 3.78
C THR A 71 -3.08 -3.02 2.77
N VAL A 72 -4.41 -3.07 2.84
CA VAL A 72 -5.27 -2.24 1.99
C VAL A 72 -5.12 -0.79 2.39
N ASN A 73 -4.83 0.08 1.42
CA ASN A 73 -4.71 1.50 1.63
C ASN A 73 -5.59 2.25 0.61
N PRO A 74 -6.68 2.92 1.02
CA PRO A 74 -7.51 3.68 0.10
C PRO A 74 -6.82 4.96 -0.40
N ASN A 75 -5.76 5.41 0.26
CA ASN A 75 -5.05 6.66 -0.06
C ASN A 75 -3.97 6.48 -1.14
N MET A 76 -3.90 5.32 -1.80
CA MET A 76 -2.92 5.09 -2.86
C MET A 76 -2.98 6.15 -3.97
N PRO A 77 -4.15 6.55 -4.50
CA PRO A 77 -4.23 7.63 -5.49
C PRO A 77 -3.57 8.94 -5.05
N LEU A 78 -3.76 9.34 -3.78
CA LEU A 78 -3.12 10.53 -3.23
C LEU A 78 -1.59 10.38 -3.17
N ARG A 79 -1.09 9.21 -2.76
CA ARG A 79 0.35 8.90 -2.82
C ARG A 79 0.86 8.99 -4.27
N GLY A 80 0.11 8.46 -5.22
CA GLY A 80 0.41 8.52 -6.66
C GLY A 80 0.61 9.94 -7.15
N VAL A 81 -0.26 10.89 -6.77
CA VAL A 81 -0.07 12.32 -7.09
C VAL A 81 1.27 12.84 -6.59
N LEU A 82 1.61 12.56 -5.32
CA LEU A 82 2.83 13.05 -4.71
C LEU A 82 4.08 12.46 -5.39
N TYR A 83 4.03 11.18 -5.75
CA TYR A 83 5.10 10.53 -6.49
C TYR A 83 5.27 11.10 -7.89
N PHE A 84 4.20 11.22 -8.67
CA PHE A 84 4.27 11.73 -10.04
C PHE A 84 4.68 13.20 -10.08
N ALA A 85 4.18 14.02 -9.16
CA ALA A 85 4.62 15.42 -9.06
C ALA A 85 6.13 15.51 -8.87
N ARG A 86 6.71 14.68 -8.00
CA ARG A 86 8.16 14.62 -7.78
C ARG A 86 8.92 14.11 -9.01
N LEU A 87 8.46 13.00 -9.61
CA LEU A 87 9.09 12.43 -10.80
C LEU A 87 9.09 13.41 -11.98
N TYR A 88 8.00 14.14 -12.20
CA TYR A 88 7.95 15.16 -13.25
C TYR A 88 8.82 16.37 -12.94
N GLN A 89 8.89 16.82 -11.68
CA GLN A 89 9.83 17.88 -11.28
C GLN A 89 11.27 17.49 -11.61
N ASP A 90 11.69 16.29 -11.18
CA ASP A 90 13.05 15.79 -11.45
C ASP A 90 13.28 15.62 -12.97
N PHE A 91 12.26 15.16 -13.73
CA PHE A 91 12.34 15.00 -15.19
C PHE A 91 12.49 16.34 -15.93
N ILE A 92 11.74 17.37 -15.55
CA ILE A 92 11.82 18.72 -16.12
C ILE A 92 13.21 19.32 -15.87
N VAL A 93 13.72 19.20 -14.63
CA VAL A 93 15.05 19.70 -14.26
C VAL A 93 16.15 18.99 -15.05
N GLN A 94 16.12 17.66 -15.14
CA GLN A 94 17.12 16.88 -15.88
C GLN A 94 17.14 17.19 -17.38
N ARG A 95 16.02 17.63 -17.95
CA ARG A 95 15.90 18.01 -19.36
C ARG A 95 16.14 19.51 -19.60
N GLU A 96 16.41 20.28 -18.56
CA GLU A 96 16.58 21.74 -18.60
C GLU A 96 15.38 22.44 -19.27
N TRP A 97 14.17 21.91 -19.06
CA TRP A 97 12.96 22.46 -19.67
C TRP A 97 12.43 23.66 -18.89
N ASP A 98 12.08 24.71 -19.62
CA ASP A 98 11.48 25.92 -19.06
C ASP A 98 9.95 25.81 -19.01
N LEU A 99 9.42 25.71 -17.79
CA LEU A 99 7.97 25.69 -17.51
C LEU A 99 7.25 26.99 -17.88
N TYR A 100 7.98 28.09 -18.01
CA TYR A 100 7.43 29.39 -18.40
C TYR A 100 7.55 29.64 -19.90
N SER A 101 8.17 28.72 -20.64
CA SER A 101 8.22 28.81 -22.09
C SER A 101 6.82 28.70 -22.70
N SER A 102 6.63 29.31 -23.87
CA SER A 102 5.39 29.19 -24.65
C SER A 102 5.24 27.82 -25.32
N SER A 103 6.23 26.93 -25.20
CA SER A 103 6.22 25.60 -25.82
C SER A 103 5.65 24.56 -24.86
N LEU A 104 4.82 23.66 -25.40
CA LEU A 104 4.29 22.54 -24.64
C LEU A 104 5.41 21.57 -24.27
N ILE A 105 5.57 21.29 -22.98
CA ILE A 105 6.51 20.28 -22.49
C ILE A 105 5.90 18.88 -22.68
N PRO A 106 6.55 17.99 -23.45
CA PRO A 106 6.07 16.61 -23.64
C PRO A 106 6.41 15.75 -22.43
N LEU A 107 5.42 15.52 -21.56
CA LEU A 107 5.58 14.66 -20.38
C LEU A 107 5.31 13.18 -20.72
N PRO A 108 6.06 12.23 -20.12
CA PRO A 108 5.75 10.82 -20.24
C PRO A 108 4.41 10.49 -19.57
N CYS A 109 3.66 9.54 -20.13
CA CYS A 109 2.35 9.13 -19.62
C CYS A 109 2.50 8.34 -18.30
N PRO A 110 1.82 8.71 -17.20
CA PRO A 110 1.98 8.04 -15.93
C PRO A 110 1.13 6.76 -15.86
N GLN A 111 1.72 5.65 -15.38
CA GLN A 111 1.02 4.41 -15.06
C GLN A 111 1.32 4.02 -13.61
N TYR A 112 0.28 3.85 -12.79
CA TYR A 112 0.44 3.49 -11.39
C TYR A 112 -0.22 2.16 -11.05
N VAL A 113 0.58 1.20 -10.61
CA VAL A 113 0.16 -0.16 -10.27
C VAL A 113 0.50 -0.46 -8.81
N VAL A 114 -0.46 -1.00 -8.07
CA VAL A 114 -0.29 -1.44 -6.69
C VAL A 114 -0.46 -2.95 -6.65
N PHE A 115 0.59 -3.66 -6.27
CA PHE A 115 0.57 -5.10 -6.09
C PHE A 115 0.17 -5.44 -4.66
N TYR A 116 -1.05 -5.91 -4.49
CA TYR A 116 -1.58 -6.32 -3.20
C TYR A 116 -1.30 -7.80 -2.95
N ASN A 117 -0.59 -8.11 -1.87
CA ASN A 117 -0.35 -9.48 -1.42
C ASN A 117 -0.75 -9.66 0.06
N GLY A 118 -1.75 -8.95 0.55
CA GLY A 118 -2.20 -9.03 1.94
C GLY A 118 -3.11 -10.21 2.25
N THR A 119 -3.47 -10.38 3.53
CA THR A 119 -4.36 -11.44 4.01
C THR A 119 -5.84 -11.08 3.95
N ALA A 120 -6.20 -9.79 3.87
CA ALA A 120 -7.60 -9.40 3.71
C ALA A 120 -8.09 -9.77 2.31
N SER A 121 -9.33 -10.25 2.21
CA SER A 121 -9.95 -10.56 0.92
C SER A 121 -10.09 -9.30 0.08
N GLN A 122 -9.64 -9.34 -1.17
CA GLN A 122 -9.68 -8.24 -2.13
C GLN A 122 -10.00 -8.79 -3.53
N PRO A 123 -10.67 -8.01 -4.39
CA PRO A 123 -10.93 -8.40 -5.77
C PRO A 123 -9.61 -8.63 -6.52
N GLU A 124 -9.66 -9.46 -7.57
CA GLU A 124 -8.50 -9.76 -8.43
C GLU A 124 -7.90 -8.46 -9.02
N ARG A 125 -8.77 -7.54 -9.43
CA ARG A 125 -8.43 -6.24 -10.00
C ARG A 125 -9.40 -5.17 -9.52
N GLN A 126 -8.89 -4.00 -9.15
CA GLN A 126 -9.70 -2.81 -8.84
C GLN A 126 -8.95 -1.53 -9.21
N ILE A 127 -9.69 -0.44 -9.38
CA ILE A 127 -9.12 0.90 -9.61
C ILE A 127 -9.55 1.77 -8.44
N LEU A 128 -8.57 2.36 -7.75
CA LEU A 128 -8.81 3.43 -6.78
C LEU A 128 -8.66 4.76 -7.49
N SER A 129 -9.58 5.70 -7.25
CA SER A 129 -9.53 7.05 -7.85
C SER A 129 -9.32 8.10 -6.77
N LEU A 130 -8.58 9.17 -7.07
CA LEU A 130 -8.40 10.27 -6.13
C LEU A 130 -9.72 11.01 -5.88
N SER A 131 -10.60 11.01 -6.89
CA SER A 131 -11.93 11.60 -6.79
C SER A 131 -12.77 11.08 -5.62
N ASP A 132 -12.55 9.83 -5.19
CA ASP A 132 -13.24 9.22 -4.04
C ASP A 132 -12.86 9.89 -2.70
N ALA A 133 -11.73 10.60 -2.64
CA ALA A 133 -11.24 11.27 -1.44
C ALA A 133 -11.76 12.71 -1.27
N PHE A 134 -12.32 13.33 -2.31
CA PHE A 134 -12.79 14.71 -2.22
C PHE A 134 -14.08 14.79 -1.40
N ARG A 135 -14.07 15.62 -0.36
CA ARG A 135 -15.21 15.80 0.54
C ARG A 135 -16.36 16.48 -0.21
N LYS A 136 -17.55 15.93 -0.02
CA LYS A 136 -18.81 16.56 -0.44
C LYS A 136 -19.10 17.72 0.50
N MET A 137 -19.11 18.95 -0.02
CA MET A 137 -19.19 20.18 0.78
C MET A 137 -20.62 20.58 1.15
N SER A 138 -21.65 20.09 0.46
CA SER A 138 -23.05 20.42 0.74
C SER A 138 -23.78 19.33 1.55
N PRO A 139 -24.85 19.69 2.30
CA PRO A 139 -25.75 18.73 2.96
C PRO A 139 -26.36 17.71 2.00
N ASP A 140 -26.52 18.10 0.73
CA ASP A 140 -27.05 17.27 -0.36
C ASP A 140 -25.96 16.38 -1.00
N GLY A 141 -24.71 16.50 -0.55
CA GLY A 141 -23.62 15.63 -0.95
C GLY A 141 -23.03 15.95 -2.34
N GLU A 142 -23.22 17.16 -2.85
CA GLU A 142 -22.75 17.56 -4.18
C GLU A 142 -21.47 18.39 -4.11
N ILE A 143 -20.56 18.10 -5.05
CA ILE A 143 -19.36 18.90 -5.29
C ILE A 143 -19.75 19.95 -6.35
N PRO A 144 -19.53 21.26 -6.11
CA PRO A 144 -20.03 22.31 -7.00
C PRO A 144 -19.36 22.33 -8.39
N PHE A 145 -18.28 21.57 -8.57
CA PHE A 145 -17.55 21.47 -9.84
C PHE A 145 -16.85 20.10 -9.97
N PRO A 146 -16.57 19.63 -11.19
CA PRO A 146 -15.72 18.47 -11.41
C PRO A 146 -14.30 18.71 -10.84
N PRO A 147 -13.71 17.76 -10.09
CA PRO A 147 -12.34 17.90 -9.63
C PRO A 147 -11.35 18.06 -10.79
N ALA A 148 -10.46 19.04 -10.69
CA ALA A 148 -9.45 19.32 -11.72
C ALA A 148 -8.21 18.40 -11.64
N LEU A 149 -8.11 17.57 -10.60
CA LEU A 149 -7.00 16.64 -10.38
C LEU A 149 -7.54 15.22 -10.24
N GLU A 150 -6.97 14.30 -10.99
CA GLU A 150 -7.30 12.87 -10.91
C GLU A 150 -6.01 12.05 -10.98
N CYS A 151 -5.94 11.03 -10.13
CA CYS A 151 -4.90 10.02 -10.17
C CYS A 151 -5.58 8.69 -9.92
N LYS A 152 -5.29 7.70 -10.76
CA LYS A 152 -5.86 6.36 -10.65
C LYS A 152 -4.77 5.37 -10.33
N ALA A 153 -5.00 4.56 -9.31
CA ALA A 153 -4.13 3.45 -8.94
C ALA A 153 -4.80 2.13 -9.35
N LEU A 154 -4.15 1.37 -10.24
CA LEU A 154 -4.57 0.02 -10.58
C LEU A 154 -4.07 -0.92 -9.49
N VAL A 155 -4.98 -1.47 -8.68
CA VAL A 155 -4.61 -2.46 -7.67
C VAL A 155 -4.83 -3.86 -8.23
N LEU A 156 -3.79 -4.68 -8.19
CA LEU A 156 -3.78 -6.07 -8.63
C LEU A 156 -3.52 -6.97 -7.43
N ASN A 157 -4.44 -7.88 -7.16
CA ASN A 157 -4.25 -8.89 -6.13
C ASN A 157 -3.31 -9.98 -6.67
N ILE A 158 -2.10 -10.05 -6.14
CA ILE A 158 -1.08 -11.00 -6.54
C ILE A 158 -0.98 -12.21 -5.60
N ASN A 159 -1.97 -12.43 -4.72
CA ASN A 159 -2.01 -13.67 -3.96
C ASN A 159 -2.02 -14.89 -4.89
N TYR A 160 -1.41 -15.99 -4.45
CA TYR A 160 -1.32 -17.21 -5.26
C TYR A 160 -2.71 -17.67 -5.76
N GLY A 161 -2.81 -17.90 -7.06
CA GLY A 161 -4.05 -18.28 -7.75
C GLY A 161 -4.86 -17.12 -8.35
N GLN A 162 -4.50 -15.87 -8.06
CA GLN A 162 -5.09 -14.65 -8.64
C GLN A 162 -4.30 -14.13 -9.85
N ASN A 163 -4.93 -13.31 -10.68
CA ASN A 163 -4.36 -12.67 -11.89
C ASN A 163 -3.65 -13.68 -12.80
N ARG A 164 -4.30 -14.80 -13.12
CA ARG A 164 -3.67 -15.94 -13.82
C ARG A 164 -2.93 -15.55 -15.09
N ALA A 165 -3.56 -14.72 -15.95
CA ALA A 165 -2.95 -14.27 -17.20
C ALA A 165 -1.67 -13.42 -16.97
N LEU A 166 -1.62 -12.63 -15.90
CA LEU A 166 -0.42 -11.87 -15.53
C LEU A 166 0.67 -12.82 -15.02
N MET A 167 0.29 -13.77 -14.17
CA MET A 167 1.20 -14.75 -13.57
C MET A 167 1.83 -15.67 -14.62
N GLU A 168 1.07 -16.08 -15.64
CA GLU A 168 1.55 -16.89 -16.76
C GLU A 168 2.61 -16.14 -17.59
N LYS A 169 2.49 -14.81 -17.70
CA LYS A 169 3.41 -13.96 -18.47
C LYS A 169 4.62 -13.49 -17.65
N CYS A 170 4.46 -13.35 -16.33
CA CYS A 170 5.52 -12.91 -15.42
C CYS A 170 5.89 -13.99 -14.41
N ARG A 171 6.83 -14.86 -14.80
CA ARG A 171 7.31 -15.95 -13.95
C ARG A 171 7.89 -15.47 -12.59
N PRO A 172 8.73 -14.41 -12.50
CA PRO A 172 9.22 -13.92 -11.22
C PRO A 172 8.11 -13.49 -10.26
N LEU A 173 7.04 -12.86 -10.78
CA LEU A 173 5.88 -12.48 -9.96
C LEU A 173 5.14 -13.72 -9.45
N TRP A 174 4.92 -14.71 -10.31
CA TRP A 174 4.29 -15.97 -9.91
C TRP A 174 5.11 -16.72 -8.86
N GLU A 175 6.43 -16.82 -9.05
CA GLU A 175 7.34 -17.49 -8.12
C GLU A 175 7.36 -16.79 -6.75
N TYR A 176 7.35 -15.45 -6.74
CA TYR A 176 7.17 -14.65 -5.53
C TYR A 176 5.85 -14.96 -4.82
N SER A 177 4.72 -14.91 -5.55
CA SER A 177 3.39 -15.17 -4.99
C SER A 177 3.27 -16.58 -4.42
N TYR A 178 3.85 -17.57 -5.10
CA TYR A 178 3.92 -18.95 -4.61
C TYR A 178 4.76 -19.05 -3.33
N PHE A 179 5.94 -18.43 -3.30
CA PHE A 179 6.82 -18.46 -2.13
C PHE A 179 6.14 -17.90 -0.89
N ILE A 180 5.51 -16.73 -1.00
CA ILE A 180 4.76 -16.12 0.10
C ILE A 180 3.58 -17.01 0.53
N HIS A 181 2.87 -17.60 -0.42
CA HIS A 181 1.80 -18.56 -0.12
C HIS A 181 2.33 -19.78 0.66
N ASN A 182 3.45 -20.37 0.25
CA ASN A 182 4.04 -21.51 0.93
C ASN A 182 4.40 -21.18 2.39
N ILE A 183 5.03 -20.04 2.64
CA ILE A 183 5.34 -19.59 4.01
C ILE A 183 4.07 -19.46 4.83
N ARG A 184 3.01 -18.84 4.28
CA ARG A 184 1.71 -18.70 4.96
C ARG A 184 1.09 -20.04 5.30
N GLU A 185 1.16 -21.02 4.42
CA GLU A 185 0.66 -22.38 4.70
C GLU A 185 1.45 -23.05 5.83
N LYS A 186 2.78 -22.85 5.92
CA LYS A 186 3.57 -23.34 7.05
C LYS A 186 3.23 -22.62 8.36
N LEU A 187 3.03 -21.30 8.33
CA LEU A 187 2.58 -20.54 9.49
C LEU A 187 1.21 -21.03 9.98
N LYS A 188 0.25 -21.25 9.07
CA LYS A 188 -1.07 -21.82 9.42
C LYS A 188 -1.00 -23.23 10.00
N ALA A 189 -0.02 -24.03 9.58
CA ALA A 189 0.25 -25.34 10.14
C ALA A 189 0.92 -25.31 11.54
N GLY A 190 1.14 -24.13 12.12
CA GLY A 190 1.64 -23.97 13.48
C GLY A 190 3.17 -23.95 13.61
N TYR A 191 3.91 -23.84 12.51
CA TYR A 191 5.37 -23.67 12.57
C TYR A 191 5.73 -22.25 13.03
N ALA A 192 6.78 -22.13 13.84
CA ALA A 192 7.38 -20.84 14.18
C ALA A 192 7.86 -20.09 12.91
N PRO A 193 7.84 -18.74 12.88
CA PRO A 193 8.14 -17.96 11.68
C PRO A 193 9.46 -18.32 11.00
N GLU A 194 10.54 -18.43 11.76
CA GLU A 194 11.87 -18.78 11.24
C GLU A 194 11.85 -20.15 10.57
N LYS A 195 11.23 -21.12 11.24
CA LYS A 195 11.10 -22.50 10.74
C LYS A 195 10.18 -22.58 9.53
N ALA A 196 9.10 -21.79 9.50
CA ALA A 196 8.17 -21.72 8.38
C ALA A 196 8.89 -21.21 7.11
N VAL A 197 9.69 -20.14 7.25
CA VAL A 197 10.48 -19.60 6.13
C VAL A 197 11.55 -20.59 5.69
N ASP A 198 12.30 -21.21 6.61
CA ASP A 198 13.34 -22.17 6.25
C ASP A 198 12.79 -23.41 5.52
N LEU A 199 11.63 -23.92 5.94
CA LEU A 199 10.94 -25.00 5.24
C LEU A 199 10.46 -24.57 3.86
N ALA A 200 9.90 -23.36 3.73
CA ALA A 200 9.47 -22.82 2.45
C ALA A 200 10.66 -22.61 1.49
N VAL A 201 11.78 -22.10 1.97
CA VAL A 201 13.02 -21.96 1.19
C VAL A 201 13.50 -23.33 0.70
N THR A 202 13.53 -24.33 1.58
CA THR A 202 13.95 -25.69 1.22
C THR A 202 13.05 -26.28 0.13
N HIS A 203 11.74 -26.13 0.28
CA HIS A 203 10.76 -26.57 -0.70
C HIS A 203 10.92 -25.84 -2.05
N CYS A 204 11.02 -24.50 -2.04
CA CYS A 204 11.16 -23.73 -3.27
C CYS A 204 12.48 -24.01 -4.00
N LEU A 205 13.57 -24.29 -3.28
CA LEU A 205 14.83 -24.73 -3.89
C LEU A 205 14.71 -26.08 -4.61
N GLN A 206 13.92 -27.01 -4.08
CA GLN A 206 13.64 -28.32 -4.70
C GLN A 206 12.79 -28.17 -5.95
N GLU A 207 11.73 -27.36 -5.88
CA GLU A 207 10.80 -27.09 -6.99
C GLU A 207 11.35 -26.11 -8.05
N GLY A 208 12.52 -25.52 -7.81
CA GLY A 208 13.14 -24.57 -8.73
C GLY A 208 12.49 -23.19 -8.77
N ILE A 209 11.82 -22.80 -7.68
CA ILE A 209 11.11 -21.52 -7.50
C ILE A 209 12.04 -20.53 -6.81
N LEU A 210 12.25 -19.33 -7.38
CA LEU A 210 13.22 -18.32 -6.93
C LEU A 210 14.62 -18.90 -6.68
N LYS A 211 14.98 -19.98 -7.39
CA LYS A 211 16.11 -20.85 -7.04
C LYS A 211 17.43 -20.09 -6.92
N ASP A 212 17.76 -19.27 -7.91
CA ASP A 212 19.04 -18.56 -7.95
C ASP A 212 19.13 -17.50 -6.86
N LEU A 213 18.01 -16.79 -6.63
CA LEU A 213 17.89 -15.79 -5.56
C LEU A 213 17.99 -16.44 -4.19
N LEU A 214 17.26 -17.52 -3.93
CA LEU A 214 17.27 -18.22 -2.64
C LEU A 214 18.62 -18.90 -2.37
N LYS A 215 19.30 -19.43 -3.39
CA LYS A 215 20.65 -20.02 -3.23
C LYS A 215 21.66 -18.98 -2.77
N LYS A 216 21.63 -17.78 -3.36
CA LYS A 216 22.63 -16.74 -3.12
C LYS A 216 22.29 -15.86 -1.91
N HIS A 217 21.02 -15.59 -1.68
CA HIS A 217 20.54 -14.58 -0.73
C HIS A 217 19.66 -15.17 0.38
N ARG A 218 19.75 -16.47 0.68
CA ARG A 218 18.92 -17.14 1.71
C ARG A 218 18.79 -16.34 3.01
N LYS A 219 19.92 -15.95 3.62
CA LYS A 219 19.92 -15.23 4.91
C LYS A 219 19.22 -13.88 4.83
N GLU A 220 19.41 -13.16 3.73
CA GLU A 220 18.78 -11.87 3.49
C GLU A 220 17.27 -12.02 3.31
N VAL A 221 16.83 -13.00 2.50
CA VAL A 221 15.40 -13.29 2.28
C VAL A 221 14.70 -13.69 3.57
N VAL A 222 15.33 -14.55 4.37
CA VAL A 222 14.80 -14.94 5.70
C VAL A 222 14.69 -13.71 6.60
N GLY A 223 15.73 -12.89 6.69
CA GLY A 223 15.72 -11.67 7.48
C GLY A 223 14.64 -10.68 7.05
N MET A 224 14.51 -10.41 5.75
CA MET A 224 13.48 -9.52 5.19
C MET A 224 12.07 -9.99 5.56
N PHE A 225 11.78 -11.28 5.42
CA PHE A 225 10.46 -11.80 5.75
C PHE A 225 10.15 -11.71 7.25
N LEU A 226 11.09 -12.10 8.11
CA LEU A 226 10.88 -12.07 9.57
C LEU A 226 10.64 -10.65 10.06
N GLU A 227 11.37 -9.68 9.53
CA GLU A 227 11.16 -8.26 9.85
C GLU A 227 9.79 -7.76 9.39
N GLU A 228 9.35 -8.12 8.17
CA GLU A 228 8.01 -7.79 7.69
C GLU A 228 6.93 -8.42 8.57
N TYR A 229 7.11 -9.69 8.95
CA TYR A 229 6.19 -10.43 9.81
C TYR A 229 6.08 -9.82 11.22
N ASP A 230 7.20 -9.52 11.86
CA ASP A 230 7.23 -8.92 13.19
C ASP A 230 6.57 -7.54 13.19
N ARG A 231 6.78 -6.74 12.13
CA ARG A 231 6.11 -5.45 11.96
C ARG A 231 4.60 -5.61 11.81
N GLU A 232 4.14 -6.51 10.94
CA GLU A 232 2.70 -6.77 10.76
C GLU A 232 2.05 -7.22 12.08
N LEU A 233 2.75 -8.04 12.87
CA LEU A 233 2.30 -8.47 14.18
C LEU A 233 2.24 -7.29 15.17
N HIS A 234 3.26 -6.43 15.19
CA HIS A 234 3.31 -5.26 16.04
C HIS A 234 2.18 -4.26 15.70
N GLU A 235 1.98 -3.95 14.42
CA GLU A 235 0.90 -3.06 13.95
C GLU A 235 -0.48 -3.62 14.32
N LYS A 236 -0.68 -4.93 14.17
CA LYS A 236 -1.93 -5.60 14.57
C LYS A 236 -2.16 -5.51 16.09
N THR A 237 -1.10 -5.68 16.88
CA THR A 237 -1.16 -5.59 18.35
C THR A 237 -1.52 -4.17 18.79
N LEU A 238 -0.82 -3.16 18.26
CA LEU A 238 -1.12 -1.74 18.53
C LEU A 238 -2.56 -1.38 18.15
N ARG A 239 -3.06 -1.89 17.02
CA ARG A 239 -4.45 -1.67 16.61
C ARG A 239 -5.45 -2.29 17.59
N GLN A 240 -5.15 -3.46 18.14
CA GLN A 240 -6.00 -4.11 19.14
C GLN A 240 -5.97 -3.38 20.48
N GLU A 241 -4.79 -2.94 20.92
CA GLU A 241 -4.62 -2.15 22.14
C GLU A 241 -5.36 -0.80 22.03
N GLY A 242 -5.16 -0.06 20.94
CA GLY A 242 -5.85 1.20 20.69
C GLY A 242 -7.37 1.04 20.58
N TRP A 243 -7.85 -0.09 20.04
CA TRP A 243 -9.28 -0.42 20.06
C TRP A 243 -9.80 -0.65 21.49
N ALA A 244 -9.07 -1.43 22.29
CA ALA A 244 -9.43 -1.71 23.67
C ALA A 244 -9.41 -0.45 24.55
N GLU A 245 -8.41 0.41 24.35
CA GLU A 245 -8.30 1.71 25.00
C GLU A 245 -9.45 2.63 24.59
N GLY A 246 -9.70 2.80 23.29
CA GLY A 246 -10.82 3.62 22.79
C GLY A 246 -12.18 3.15 23.31
N LEU A 247 -12.41 1.83 23.39
CA LEU A 247 -13.63 1.28 23.97
C LEU A 247 -13.73 1.52 25.49
N SER A 248 -12.61 1.47 26.21
CA SER A 248 -12.55 1.77 27.64
C SER A 248 -12.82 3.25 27.91
N THR A 249 -12.16 4.14 27.16
CA THR A 249 -12.31 5.59 27.26
C THR A 249 -13.74 6.01 26.91
N GLY A 250 -14.29 5.56 25.78
CA GLY A 250 -15.67 5.86 25.40
C GLY A 250 -16.70 5.38 26.43
N ARG A 251 -16.46 4.24 27.10
CA ARG A 251 -17.33 3.80 28.21
C ARG A 251 -17.23 4.69 29.44
N LYS A 252 -16.05 5.25 29.74
CA LYS A 252 -15.86 6.18 30.86
C LYS A 252 -16.53 7.51 30.57
N GLU A 253 -16.28 8.07 29.39
CA GLU A 253 -16.90 9.31 28.89
C GLU A 253 -18.43 9.20 28.92
N TRP A 254 -18.99 8.10 28.40
CA TRP A 254 -20.43 7.86 28.42
C TRP A 254 -21.00 7.74 29.85
N ARG A 255 -20.30 7.07 30.76
CA ARG A 255 -20.72 6.98 32.17
C ARG A 255 -20.71 8.34 32.85
N GLU A 256 -19.69 9.15 32.57
CA GLU A 256 -19.58 10.49 33.14
C GLU A 256 -20.66 11.43 32.60
N LEU A 257 -20.91 11.40 31.29
CA LEU A 257 -22.01 12.15 30.67
C LEU A 257 -23.35 11.75 31.29
N THR A 258 -23.59 10.44 31.42
CA THR A 258 -24.82 9.91 32.03
C THR A 258 -24.96 10.41 33.47
N ARG A 259 -23.90 10.39 34.26
CA ARG A 259 -23.90 10.87 35.65
C ARG A 259 -24.28 12.35 35.73
N LEU A 260 -23.63 13.20 34.93
CA LEU A 260 -23.86 14.65 34.90
C LEU A 260 -25.28 15.00 34.44
N LEU A 261 -25.78 14.35 33.39
CA LEU A 261 -27.17 14.57 32.92
C LEU A 261 -28.21 14.12 33.96
N LEU A 262 -27.93 13.07 34.73
CA LEU A 262 -28.81 12.63 35.82
C LEU A 262 -28.80 13.62 36.99
N GLU A 263 -27.64 14.18 37.34
CA GLU A 263 -27.49 15.20 38.39
C GLU A 263 -28.22 16.50 38.03
N ASP A 264 -28.17 16.91 36.76
CA ASP A 264 -28.87 18.09 36.25
C ASP A 264 -30.36 17.83 35.94
N GLY A 265 -30.85 16.60 36.13
CA GLY A 265 -32.24 16.22 35.86
C GLY A 265 -32.63 16.19 34.38
N ARG A 266 -31.65 16.18 33.45
CA ARG A 266 -31.84 16.24 31.99
C ARG A 266 -32.11 14.85 31.38
N LEU A 267 -33.13 14.17 31.89
CA LEU A 267 -33.50 12.81 31.47
C LEU A 267 -33.92 12.70 30.00
N ASP A 268 -34.58 13.72 29.46
CA ASP A 268 -35.00 13.74 28.05
C ASP A 268 -33.79 13.88 27.11
N ASP A 269 -32.78 14.66 27.50
CA ASP A 269 -31.53 14.80 26.75
C ASP A 269 -30.73 13.50 26.76
N LEU A 270 -30.67 12.81 27.92
CA LEU A 270 -30.07 11.48 28.02
C LEU A 270 -30.77 10.45 27.12
N ARG A 271 -32.12 10.46 27.09
CA ARG A 271 -32.88 9.56 26.21
C ARG A 271 -32.60 9.85 24.74
N ARG A 272 -32.51 11.13 24.38
CA ARG A 272 -32.23 11.55 23.01
C ARG A 272 -30.81 11.17 22.59
N SER A 273 -29.81 11.37 23.45
CA SER A 273 -28.41 11.06 23.13
C SER A 273 -28.20 9.56 22.83
N THR A 274 -28.97 8.65 23.45
CA THR A 274 -28.89 7.21 23.12
C THR A 274 -29.29 6.86 21.68
N LYS A 275 -29.97 7.77 20.96
CA LYS A 275 -30.48 7.56 19.60
C LYS A 275 -29.86 8.52 18.57
N ASP A 276 -29.26 9.61 19.03
CA ASP A 276 -28.72 10.69 18.20
C ASP A 276 -27.26 10.95 18.58
N THR A 277 -26.34 10.32 17.84
CA THR A 277 -24.89 10.42 18.05
C THR A 277 -24.37 11.85 17.87
N LYS A 278 -25.01 12.69 17.04
CA LYS A 278 -24.59 14.10 16.89
C LYS A 278 -24.97 14.91 18.12
N PHE A 279 -26.15 14.63 18.66
CA PHE A 279 -26.60 15.25 19.91
C PHE A 279 -25.78 14.76 21.12
N GLU A 280 -25.43 13.48 21.17
CA GLU A 280 -24.45 12.94 22.14
C GLU A 280 -23.13 13.73 22.10
N GLN A 281 -22.53 13.89 20.92
CA GLN A 281 -21.27 14.64 20.76
C GLN A 281 -21.40 16.11 21.19
N GLN A 282 -22.56 16.73 20.94
CA GLN A 282 -22.81 18.10 21.39
C GLN A 282 -22.84 18.17 22.93
N LEU A 283 -23.50 17.23 23.59
CA LEU A 283 -23.54 17.15 25.06
C LEU A 283 -22.17 16.84 25.66
N MET A 284 -21.40 15.92 25.06
CA MET A 284 -20.02 15.64 25.50
C MET A 284 -19.15 16.90 25.53
N LYS A 285 -19.30 17.77 24.52
CA LYS A 285 -18.62 19.08 24.47
C LYS A 285 -19.16 20.07 25.48
N GLU A 286 -20.49 20.10 25.68
CA GLU A 286 -21.13 20.94 26.70
C GLU A 286 -20.59 20.67 28.10
N TYR A 287 -20.36 19.40 28.43
CA TYR A 287 -19.83 18.94 29.72
C TYR A 287 -18.30 18.81 29.77
N ASN A 288 -17.56 19.21 28.72
CA ASN A 288 -16.09 19.10 28.61
C ASN A 288 -15.56 17.68 28.88
N ILE A 289 -16.21 16.66 28.31
CA ILE A 289 -15.81 15.24 28.44
C ILE A 289 -14.82 14.84 27.32
N GLU A 290 -14.71 15.66 26.26
CA GLU A 290 -13.73 15.56 25.15
C GLU A 290 -12.54 16.53 25.32
#